data_AF-A0A0H1B6B2-F1
#
_entry.id   AF-A0A0H1B6B2-F1
#
_cell.length_a   1.000
_cell.length_b   1.000
_cell.length_c   1.000
_cell.angle_alpha   90.00
_cell.angle_beta   90.00
_cell.angle_gamma   90.00
#
_symmetry.space_group_name_H-M   'P 1'
#
loop_
_entity.id
_entity.type
_entity.pdbx_description
1 polymer ?
#
loop_
_entity_poly.entity_id
_entity_poly.type
_entity_poly.pdbx_seq_one_letter_code
_entity_poly.pdbx_strand_id
1 'polypeptide(L)'
;MFAGQEIGGKGKKESQLPMKMVGVSRCFRAEAGARGADTRGLYRVHEFTKVELFGWAMPDSPGEDTTSKAKPAANGKSEGGAVTATTLFDDILALQTEILTALNLPCRVLEMPAHDLGASAARKQDIEVLFPSRMASSNSSSSTENATTSNVTSNNDIDVESGWGEVTSASICTDYQTRRLGTRLKSDAGGGAGKFPHTVNGTAMAVPRIIAALLEHGWDAKKGVVVLPEVLRTWMGGRGVIGGKEEG
;
A
#
# COMPACT_ATOMS: atom_id res chain seq x y z
N MET A 1 12.53 -4.59 29.34
CA MET A 1 12.87 -5.58 28.29
C MET A 1 12.18 -5.11 27.02
N PHE A 2 12.93 -4.63 26.02
CA PHE A 2 12.35 -4.01 24.83
C PHE A 2 12.04 -5.08 23.78
N ALA A 3 10.84 -5.06 23.20
CA ALA A 3 10.38 -6.02 22.20
C ALA A 3 11.32 -6.21 20.99
N GLY A 4 12.21 -5.25 20.73
CA GLY A 4 13.21 -5.32 19.67
C GLY A 4 14.44 -6.21 19.93
N GLN A 5 14.75 -6.53 21.20
CA GLN A 5 15.89 -7.40 21.54
C GLN A 5 15.55 -8.89 21.44
N GLU A 6 14.28 -9.27 21.62
CA GLU A 6 13.85 -10.66 21.80
C GLU A 6 13.20 -11.32 20.57
N ILE A 7 12.91 -10.60 19.49
CA ILE A 7 12.58 -11.24 18.19
C ILE A 7 13.87 -11.85 17.58
N GLY A 8 14.44 -12.82 18.30
CA GLY A 8 15.61 -13.61 17.91
C GLY A 8 16.56 -14.02 19.04
N GLY A 9 16.36 -13.65 20.32
CA GLY A 9 17.08 -14.16 21.51
C GLY A 9 18.62 -14.13 21.55
N LYS A 10 19.30 -13.84 20.43
CA LYS A 10 20.75 -13.92 20.23
C LYS A 10 21.22 -12.97 19.13
N GLY A 11 20.53 -11.86 18.86
CA GLY A 11 20.88 -10.89 17.79
C GLY A 11 20.78 -11.47 16.38
N LYS A 12 20.45 -10.64 15.38
CA LYS A 12 20.26 -11.10 13.99
C LYS A 12 21.59 -11.08 13.24
N LYS A 13 21.84 -12.01 12.32
CA LYS A 13 23.07 -12.02 11.49
C LYS A 13 22.85 -11.30 10.16
N GLU A 14 23.91 -10.73 9.58
CA GLU A 14 23.84 -10.15 8.23
C GLU A 14 23.39 -11.22 7.20
N SER A 15 23.85 -12.46 7.36
CA SER A 15 23.46 -13.60 6.51
C SER A 15 21.96 -13.99 6.56
N GLN A 16 21.19 -13.43 7.50
CA GLN A 16 19.75 -13.69 7.63
C GLN A 16 18.91 -12.66 6.87
N LEU A 17 19.54 -11.61 6.33
CA LEU A 17 18.85 -10.58 5.55
C LEU A 17 18.74 -10.99 4.07
N PRO A 18 17.64 -10.61 3.39
CA PRO A 18 16.50 -9.89 3.94
C PRO A 18 15.59 -10.84 4.74
N MET A 19 15.03 -10.34 5.84
CA MET A 19 13.92 -11.04 6.50
C MET A 19 12.62 -10.41 6.05
N LYS A 20 11.75 -11.20 5.43
CA LYS A 20 10.42 -10.78 4.97
C LYS A 20 9.36 -11.42 5.86
N MET A 21 8.38 -10.64 6.30
CA MET A 21 7.26 -11.08 7.13
C MET A 21 5.95 -10.57 6.55
N VAL A 22 4.90 -11.38 6.71
CA VAL A 22 3.52 -11.00 6.43
C VAL A 22 2.73 -11.05 7.74
N GLY A 23 2.11 -9.95 8.12
CA GLY A 23 1.29 -9.85 9.32
C GLY A 23 -0.18 -9.65 8.96
N VAL A 24 -1.06 -10.51 9.46
CA VAL A 24 -2.51 -10.33 9.36
C VAL A 24 -3.05 -9.94 10.72
N SER A 25 -3.74 -8.80 10.83
CA SER A 25 -4.25 -8.32 12.12
C SER A 25 -5.48 -7.43 11.98
N ARG A 26 -6.17 -7.23 13.11
CA ARG A 26 -7.13 -6.13 13.30
C ARG A 26 -6.37 -4.86 13.63
N CYS A 27 -6.68 -3.79 12.91
CA CYS A 27 -6.15 -2.46 13.09
C CYS A 27 -7.23 -1.56 13.69
N PHE A 28 -6.87 -0.81 14.72
CA PHE A 28 -7.74 0.12 15.41
C PHE A 28 -7.20 1.54 15.22
N ARG A 29 -8.01 2.46 14.68
CA ARG A 29 -7.64 3.86 14.47
C ARG A 29 -8.69 4.79 15.05
N ALA A 30 -8.25 5.81 15.78
CA ALA A 30 -9.14 6.81 16.37
C ALA A 30 -9.79 7.72 15.31
N GLU A 31 -9.16 7.86 14.13
CA GLU A 31 -9.59 8.78 13.05
C GLU A 31 -9.79 10.24 13.54
N ALA A 32 -9.02 10.63 14.56
CA ALA A 32 -9.03 11.99 15.10
C ALA A 32 -8.60 12.98 14.01
N GLY A 33 -9.40 14.03 13.81
CA GLY A 33 -9.17 15.06 12.77
C GLY A 33 -9.88 14.80 11.44
N ALA A 34 -10.48 13.64 11.21
CA ALA A 34 -11.20 13.32 9.97
C ALA A 34 -12.71 13.65 10.02
N ARG A 35 -13.14 14.58 10.89
CA ARG A 35 -14.57 14.87 11.12
C ARG A 35 -15.25 15.32 9.83
N GLY A 36 -16.14 14.49 9.29
CA GLY A 36 -16.92 14.77 8.09
C GLY A 36 -16.33 14.23 6.78
N ALA A 37 -15.08 13.77 6.76
CA ALA A 37 -14.45 13.18 5.58
C ALA A 37 -14.71 11.66 5.52
N ASP A 38 -15.07 11.14 4.34
CA ASP A 38 -15.25 9.71 4.05
C ASP A 38 -16.14 8.93 5.05
N THR A 39 -17.12 9.61 5.67
CA THR A 39 -17.92 9.05 6.77
C THR A 39 -18.89 7.94 6.35
N ARG A 40 -19.07 7.72 5.04
CA ARG A 40 -19.99 6.73 4.48
C ARG A 40 -19.23 5.50 3.96
N GLY A 41 -19.79 4.33 4.20
CA GLY A 41 -19.28 3.07 3.64
C GLY A 41 -18.08 2.50 4.40
N LEU A 42 -17.25 1.75 3.67
CA LEU A 42 -16.18 0.93 4.23
C LEU A 42 -14.78 1.55 4.14
N TYR A 43 -14.65 2.74 3.56
CA TYR A 43 -13.35 3.31 3.20
C TYR A 43 -12.56 3.83 4.42
N ARG A 44 -13.26 4.47 5.37
CA ARG A 44 -12.69 4.98 6.62
C ARG A 44 -13.51 4.46 7.80
N VAL A 45 -12.95 3.51 8.52
CA VAL A 45 -13.57 2.87 9.69
C VAL A 45 -12.58 2.78 10.84
N HIS A 46 -13.09 2.76 12.07
CA HIS A 46 -12.25 2.66 13.27
C HIS A 46 -11.57 1.29 13.41
N GLU A 47 -12.15 0.24 12.84
CA GLU A 47 -11.67 -1.12 13.00
C GLU A 47 -11.67 -1.86 11.66
N PHE A 48 -10.49 -2.33 11.23
CA PHE A 48 -10.37 -3.03 9.94
C PHE A 48 -9.27 -4.09 9.94
N THR A 49 -9.40 -5.06 9.02
CA THR A 49 -8.40 -6.10 8.85
C THR A 49 -7.37 -5.60 7.85
N LYS A 50 -6.09 -5.78 8.19
CA LYS A 50 -4.99 -5.39 7.33
C LYS A 50 -4.02 -6.56 7.19
N VAL A 51 -3.59 -6.79 5.95
CA VAL A 51 -2.44 -7.62 5.63
C VAL A 51 -1.26 -6.67 5.41
N GLU A 52 -0.24 -6.76 6.25
CA GLU A 52 0.96 -5.92 6.22
C GLU A 52 2.17 -6.75 5.79
N LEU A 53 2.99 -6.16 4.94
CA LEU A 53 4.32 -6.62 4.54
C LEU A 53 5.33 -5.86 5.38
N PHE A 54 6.27 -6.57 5.97
CA PHE A 54 7.34 -5.97 6.75
C PHE A 54 8.64 -6.69 6.47
N GLY A 55 9.74 -5.97 6.35
CA GLY A 55 11.03 -6.61 6.26
C GLY A 55 12.17 -5.79 6.80
N TRP A 56 13.26 -6.52 7.07
CA TRP A 56 14.57 -5.97 7.37
C TRP A 56 15.50 -6.28 6.21
N ALA A 57 16.29 -5.30 5.79
CA ALA A 57 17.25 -5.42 4.71
C ALA A 57 18.58 -4.74 5.05
N MET A 58 19.59 -4.98 4.22
CA MET A 58 20.84 -4.24 4.31
C MET A 58 20.62 -2.76 3.95
N PRO A 59 21.35 -1.82 4.56
CA PRO A 59 21.39 -0.45 4.07
C PRO A 59 21.85 -0.40 2.61
N ASP A 60 21.30 0.54 1.85
CA ASP A 60 21.78 0.83 0.48
C ASP A 60 23.21 1.37 0.50
N SER A 61 23.96 1.16 -0.58
CA SER A 61 25.34 1.65 -0.66
C SER A 61 25.38 3.18 -0.81
N PRO A 62 26.36 3.88 -0.22
CA PRO A 62 26.49 5.32 -0.41
C PRO A 62 26.67 5.66 -1.90
N GLY A 63 25.79 6.50 -2.45
CA GLY A 63 25.84 6.95 -3.85
C GLY A 63 25.08 6.07 -4.85
N GLU A 64 24.41 5.01 -4.38
CA GLU A 64 23.48 4.23 -5.20
C GLU A 64 22.20 5.05 -5.47
N ASP A 65 21.75 5.11 -6.73
CA ASP A 65 20.55 5.87 -7.11
C ASP A 65 19.29 5.16 -6.62
N THR A 66 18.88 5.51 -5.40
CA THR A 66 17.66 5.04 -4.73
C THR A 66 16.34 5.48 -5.40
N THR A 67 16.40 6.32 -6.44
CA THR A 67 15.22 6.83 -7.15
C THR A 67 14.99 6.17 -8.51
N SER A 68 16.04 5.55 -9.08
CA SER A 68 15.91 4.77 -10.30
C SER A 68 15.06 3.52 -10.03
N LYS A 69 13.93 3.38 -10.72
CA LYS A 69 13.11 2.16 -10.67
C LYS A 69 14.00 0.99 -11.09
N ALA A 70 14.45 0.17 -10.15
CA ALA A 70 15.16 -1.05 -10.52
C ALA A 70 14.20 -1.89 -11.38
N LYS A 71 14.68 -2.34 -12.55
CA LYS A 71 13.89 -3.20 -13.42
C LYS A 71 13.51 -4.43 -12.59
N PRO A 72 12.23 -4.76 -12.41
CA PRO A 72 11.83 -5.91 -11.60
C PRO A 72 12.56 -7.13 -12.13
N ALA A 73 13.25 -7.86 -11.24
CA ALA A 73 13.95 -9.07 -11.61
C ALA A 73 12.94 -10.08 -12.14
N ALA A 74 12.87 -10.22 -13.47
CA ALA A 74 12.12 -11.28 -14.10
C ALA A 74 12.67 -12.61 -13.56
N ASN A 75 11.85 -13.31 -12.77
CA ASN A 75 12.12 -14.61 -12.12
C ASN A 75 12.79 -14.60 -10.73
N GLY A 76 12.60 -13.58 -9.88
CA GLY A 76 12.79 -13.72 -8.42
C GLY A 76 14.18 -14.19 -7.94
N LYS A 77 15.18 -14.13 -8.82
CA LYS A 77 16.58 -14.42 -8.55
C LYS A 77 17.35 -13.13 -8.78
N SER A 78 17.51 -12.32 -7.74
CA SER A 78 18.54 -11.29 -7.75
C SER A 78 19.89 -11.97 -7.93
N GLU A 79 20.64 -11.55 -8.95
CA GLU A 79 22.00 -11.98 -9.20
C GLU A 79 22.88 -11.67 -7.98
N GLY A 80 23.13 -12.65 -7.11
CA GLY A 80 24.24 -12.73 -6.14
C GLY A 80 24.44 -11.60 -5.11
N GLY A 81 23.74 -10.47 -5.21
CA GLY A 81 23.88 -9.29 -4.37
C GLY A 81 23.00 -9.36 -3.12
N ALA A 82 23.46 -8.75 -2.03
CA ALA A 82 22.66 -8.60 -0.82
C ALA A 82 21.44 -7.72 -1.11
N VAL A 83 20.24 -8.16 -0.68
CA VAL A 83 19.02 -7.37 -0.82
C VAL A 83 19.10 -6.15 0.11
N THR A 84 18.97 -4.97 -0.48
CA THR A 84 18.99 -3.67 0.16
C THR A 84 17.58 -3.18 0.52
N ALA A 85 17.47 -2.06 1.23
CA ALA A 85 16.17 -1.46 1.53
C ALA A 85 15.43 -1.01 0.25
N THR A 86 16.14 -0.47 -0.75
CA THR A 86 15.53 -0.06 -2.03
C THR A 86 14.98 -1.26 -2.80
N THR A 87 15.79 -2.31 -2.95
CA THR A 87 15.35 -3.53 -3.67
C THR A 87 14.20 -4.24 -2.97
N LEU A 88 14.20 -4.28 -1.62
CA LEU A 88 13.07 -4.80 -0.84
C LEU A 88 11.80 -3.94 -1.00
N PHE A 89 11.95 -2.62 -1.10
CA PHE A 89 10.85 -1.69 -1.33
C PHE A 89 10.22 -1.89 -2.72
N ASP A 90 11.06 -2.05 -3.75
CA ASP A 90 10.59 -2.35 -5.11
C ASP A 90 9.87 -3.71 -5.18
N ASP A 91 10.38 -4.74 -4.48
CA ASP A 91 9.71 -6.05 -4.35
C ASP A 91 8.31 -5.90 -3.73
N ILE A 92 8.18 -5.09 -2.66
CA ILE A 92 6.90 -4.84 -1.98
C ILE A 92 5.91 -4.14 -2.91
N LEU A 93 6.36 -3.11 -3.63
CA LEU A 93 5.52 -2.37 -4.58
C LEU A 93 5.07 -3.23 -5.76
N ALA A 94 5.97 -4.08 -6.28
CA ALA A 94 5.65 -5.02 -7.33
C ALA A 94 4.55 -5.99 -6.87
N LEU A 95 4.66 -6.54 -5.66
CA LEU A 95 3.66 -7.44 -5.09
C LEU A 95 2.32 -6.73 -4.85
N GLN A 96 2.32 -5.48 -4.37
CA GLN A 96 1.11 -4.68 -4.19
C GLN A 96 0.41 -4.42 -5.54
N THR A 97 1.18 -4.06 -6.57
CA THR A 97 0.66 -3.82 -7.92
C THR A 97 0.13 -5.10 -8.56
N GLU A 98 0.81 -6.23 -8.37
CA GLU A 98 0.38 -7.55 -8.83
C GLU A 98 -0.96 -7.94 -8.20
N ILE A 99 -1.12 -7.77 -6.89
CA ILE A 99 -2.39 -8.04 -6.19
C ILE A 99 -3.53 -7.21 -6.78
N LEU A 100 -3.35 -5.89 -6.95
CA LEU A 100 -4.39 -5.01 -7.49
C LEU A 100 -4.73 -5.35 -8.94
N THR A 101 -3.72 -5.66 -9.76
CA THR A 101 -3.90 -6.07 -11.15
C THR A 101 -4.67 -7.38 -11.25
N ALA A 102 -4.34 -8.36 -10.41
CA ALA A 102 -5.01 -9.65 -10.35
C ALA A 102 -6.48 -9.53 -9.90
N LEU A 103 -6.80 -8.51 -9.10
CA LEU A 103 -8.17 -8.17 -8.69
C LEU A 103 -8.93 -7.33 -9.73
N ASN A 104 -8.33 -7.06 -10.90
CA ASN A 104 -8.87 -6.20 -11.95
C ASN A 104 -9.17 -4.76 -11.48
N LEU A 105 -8.39 -4.24 -10.54
CA LEU A 105 -8.54 -2.88 -10.03
C LEU A 105 -7.56 -1.93 -10.71
N PRO A 106 -8.03 -0.91 -11.45
CA PRO A 106 -7.15 0.10 -12.03
C PRO A 106 -6.50 0.92 -10.91
N CYS A 107 -5.18 1.00 -10.93
CA CYS A 107 -4.41 1.67 -9.90
C CYS A 107 -3.31 2.57 -10.47
N ARG A 108 -2.92 3.59 -9.70
CA ARG A 108 -1.77 4.46 -9.97
C ARG A 108 -0.84 4.50 -8.77
N VAL A 109 0.46 4.58 -9.05
CA VAL A 109 1.51 4.67 -8.02
C VAL A 109 1.97 6.13 -7.94
N LEU A 110 2.00 6.69 -6.74
CA LEU A 110 2.37 8.07 -6.47
C LEU A 110 3.56 8.12 -5.52
N GLU A 111 4.59 8.90 -5.86
CA GLU A 111 5.68 9.24 -4.94
C GLU A 111 5.21 10.35 -4.00
N MET A 112 5.35 10.14 -2.70
CA MET A 112 4.89 11.11 -1.71
C MET A 112 5.93 12.22 -1.49
N PRO A 113 5.52 13.50 -1.47
CA PRO A 113 6.44 14.59 -1.20
C PRO A 113 6.90 14.56 0.27
N ALA A 114 8.05 15.18 0.54
CA ALA A 114 8.68 15.16 1.86
C ALA A 114 7.76 15.64 3.01
N HIS A 115 6.81 16.53 2.75
CA HIS A 115 5.87 17.06 3.75
C HIS A 115 4.68 16.14 4.06
N ASP A 116 4.47 15.09 3.26
CA ASP A 116 3.43 14.08 3.46
C ASP A 116 4.00 12.73 3.95
N LEU A 117 5.29 12.73 4.31
CA LEU A 117 5.94 11.57 4.91
C LEU A 117 5.61 11.47 6.40
N GLY A 118 5.27 10.26 6.84
CA GLY A 118 5.21 9.95 8.27
C GLY A 118 6.59 10.06 8.92
N ALA A 119 6.63 10.34 10.22
CA ALA A 119 7.86 10.67 10.95
C ALA A 119 9.00 9.64 10.84
N SER A 120 8.70 8.36 10.56
CA SER A 120 9.69 7.31 10.38
C SER A 120 10.11 7.06 8.93
N ALA A 121 9.34 7.55 7.94
CA ALA A 121 9.55 7.26 6.54
C ALA A 121 10.58 8.22 5.93
N ALA A 122 11.60 7.67 5.29
CA ALA A 122 12.56 8.41 4.46
C ALA A 122 12.08 8.50 2.99
N ARG A 123 11.29 7.53 2.54
CA ARG A 123 10.66 7.46 1.23
C ARG A 123 9.31 6.76 1.36
N LYS A 124 8.28 7.21 0.64
CA LYS A 124 6.96 6.59 0.63
C LYS A 124 6.35 6.65 -0.76
N GLN A 125 5.75 5.54 -1.16
CA GLN A 125 4.87 5.49 -2.32
C GLN A 125 3.50 4.99 -1.90
N ASP A 126 2.48 5.69 -2.37
CA ASP A 126 1.09 5.29 -2.19
C ASP A 126 0.56 4.73 -3.50
N ILE A 127 -0.32 3.73 -3.42
CA ILE A 127 -1.06 3.25 -4.58
C ILE A 127 -2.53 3.52 -4.36
N GLU A 128 -3.09 4.25 -5.30
CA GLU A 128 -4.49 4.62 -5.32
C GLU A 128 -5.24 3.75 -6.32
N VAL A 129 -6.46 3.38 -5.95
CA VAL A 129 -7.43 2.74 -6.84
C VAL A 129 -8.50 3.74 -7.19
N LEU A 130 -8.99 3.66 -8.43
CA LEU A 130 -10.07 4.50 -8.90
C LEU A 130 -11.41 4.03 -8.30
N PHE A 131 -12.17 4.93 -7.70
CA PHE A 131 -13.53 4.70 -7.21
C PHE A 131 -14.52 5.47 -8.09
N PRO A 132 -15.15 4.83 -9.09
CA PRO A 132 -16.08 5.48 -10.01
C PRO A 132 -17.18 6.31 -9.32
N SER A 133 -17.65 5.88 -8.15
CA SER A 133 -18.71 6.60 -7.45
C SER A 133 -18.28 7.95 -6.88
N ARG A 134 -16.96 8.24 -6.84
CA ARG A 134 -16.41 9.50 -6.34
C ARG A 134 -16.15 10.54 -7.42
N MET A 135 -16.12 10.10 -8.69
CA MET A 135 -15.89 11.01 -9.80
C MET A 135 -17.03 12.03 -9.87
N ALA A 136 -16.73 13.27 -9.48
CA ALA A 136 -17.71 14.34 -9.55
C ALA A 136 -17.95 14.74 -11.02
N SER A 137 -19.19 15.07 -11.37
CA SER A 137 -19.43 15.92 -12.52
C SER A 137 -19.10 17.37 -12.13
N SER A 138 -18.40 18.10 -13.00
CA SER A 138 -17.96 19.50 -12.81
C SER A 138 -19.06 20.51 -12.40
N ASN A 139 -20.33 20.11 -12.35
CA ASN A 139 -21.47 20.95 -11.99
C ASN A 139 -21.76 21.06 -10.48
N SER A 140 -20.90 20.56 -9.58
CA SER A 140 -21.16 20.57 -8.12
C SER A 140 -20.17 21.37 -7.25
N SER A 141 -19.20 22.08 -7.82
CA SER A 141 -18.36 22.99 -7.03
C SER A 141 -19.12 24.27 -6.68
N SER A 142 -19.35 24.44 -5.38
CA SER A 142 -19.84 25.65 -4.74
C SER A 142 -19.20 26.93 -5.28
N SER A 143 -20.03 27.92 -5.51
CA SER A 143 -19.71 29.33 -5.74
C SER A 143 -18.60 29.85 -4.82
N THR A 144 -17.42 30.08 -5.37
CA THR A 144 -16.55 31.21 -4.97
C THR A 144 -15.79 31.67 -6.21
N GLU A 145 -15.93 32.96 -6.50
CA GLU A 145 -15.64 33.61 -7.77
C GLU A 145 -14.13 33.75 -8.05
N ASN A 146 -13.76 33.58 -9.32
CA ASN A 146 -13.00 34.61 -10.04
C ASN A 146 -13.18 34.41 -11.54
N ALA A 147 -14.09 35.18 -12.12
CA ALA A 147 -14.35 35.18 -13.55
C ALA A 147 -13.14 35.77 -14.30
N THR A 148 -12.39 34.92 -14.99
CA THR A 148 -11.60 35.35 -16.15
C THR A 148 -12.14 34.63 -17.36
N THR A 149 -12.64 35.43 -18.30
CA THR A 149 -13.36 35.05 -19.51
C THR A 149 -12.56 34.05 -20.34
N SER A 150 -12.95 32.79 -20.32
CA SER A 150 -12.59 31.82 -21.36
C SER A 150 -13.86 31.11 -21.82
N ASN A 151 -14.12 31.21 -23.12
CA ASN A 151 -15.20 30.48 -23.78
C ASN A 151 -14.89 28.98 -23.67
N VAL A 152 -15.49 28.30 -22.71
CA VAL A 152 -15.40 26.85 -22.57
C VAL A 152 -16.71 26.26 -23.07
N THR A 153 -16.63 25.58 -24.22
CA THR A 153 -17.62 24.62 -24.69
C THR A 153 -18.02 23.69 -23.55
N SER A 154 -19.31 23.63 -23.26
CA SER A 154 -19.91 22.80 -22.21
C SER A 154 -19.75 21.30 -22.53
N ASN A 155 -18.57 20.75 -22.27
CA ASN A 155 -18.41 19.33 -22.06
C ASN A 155 -18.66 19.07 -20.57
N ASN A 156 -19.54 18.10 -20.28
CA ASN A 156 -19.75 17.56 -18.94
C ASN A 156 -18.47 16.79 -18.54
N ASP A 157 -17.39 17.52 -18.26
CA ASP A 157 -16.10 16.92 -17.95
C ASP A 157 -16.20 16.23 -16.58
N ILE A 158 -16.05 14.91 -16.59
CA ILE A 158 -16.01 14.08 -15.39
C ILE A 158 -14.64 14.32 -14.74
N ASP A 159 -14.64 14.76 -13.48
CA ASP A 159 -13.42 14.92 -12.70
C ASP A 159 -12.92 13.55 -12.23
N VAL A 160 -12.11 12.91 -13.06
CA VAL A 160 -11.49 11.61 -12.76
C VAL A 160 -10.51 11.72 -11.59
N GLU A 161 -9.89 12.88 -11.36
CA GLU A 161 -8.90 13.06 -10.28
C GLU A 161 -9.54 12.90 -8.90
N SER A 162 -10.76 13.40 -8.72
CA SER A 162 -11.56 13.17 -7.50
C SER A 162 -11.91 11.70 -7.24
N GLY A 163 -11.78 10.85 -8.26
CA GLY A 163 -12.10 9.42 -8.20
C GLY A 163 -11.05 8.58 -7.48
N TRP A 164 -9.80 9.02 -7.40
CA TRP A 164 -8.72 8.20 -6.85
C TRP A 164 -8.72 8.15 -5.32
N GLY A 165 -8.44 6.97 -4.76
CA GLY A 165 -8.31 6.80 -3.33
C GLY A 165 -7.23 5.80 -2.94
N GLU A 166 -6.36 6.18 -2.00
CA GLU A 166 -5.32 5.33 -1.40
C GLU A 166 -5.90 4.01 -0.87
N VAL A 167 -5.35 2.88 -1.31
CA VAL A 167 -5.68 1.56 -0.76
C VAL A 167 -4.46 0.83 -0.17
N THR A 168 -3.27 1.28 -0.53
CA THR A 168 -2.01 0.73 -0.06
C THR A 168 -0.92 1.81 -0.06
N SER A 169 0.11 1.59 0.74
CA SER A 169 1.33 2.38 0.80
C SER A 169 2.52 1.48 1.09
N ALA A 170 3.72 1.91 0.69
CA ALA A 170 5.00 1.30 1.04
C ALA A 170 5.95 2.39 1.54
N SER A 171 6.85 2.07 2.46
CA SER A 171 7.81 3.04 3.01
C SER A 171 9.15 2.42 3.37
N ILE A 172 10.22 3.12 3.03
CA ILE A 172 11.56 2.86 3.55
C ILE A 172 11.72 3.69 4.83
N CYS A 173 11.99 3.03 5.96
CA CYS A 173 12.16 3.68 7.26
C CYS A 173 13.61 3.74 7.74
N THR A 174 14.56 3.36 6.87
CA THR A 174 15.99 3.25 7.19
C THR A 174 16.23 2.58 8.54
N ASP A 175 17.15 3.09 9.36
CA ASP A 175 17.41 2.60 10.70
C ASP A 175 16.57 3.30 11.79
N TYR A 176 15.60 4.15 11.41
CA TYR A 176 14.80 4.95 12.36
C TYR A 176 14.13 4.09 13.43
N GLN A 177 13.50 2.99 12.99
CA GLN A 177 12.77 2.06 13.85
C GLN A 177 13.74 1.14 14.60
N THR A 178 14.75 0.61 13.93
CA THR A 178 15.69 -0.37 14.51
C THR A 178 16.58 0.25 15.58
N ARG A 179 16.94 1.53 15.46
CA ARG A 179 17.60 2.29 16.54
C ARG A 179 16.75 2.38 17.79
N ARG A 180 15.46 2.73 17.66
CA ARG A 180 14.51 2.86 18.78
C ARG A 180 14.23 1.53 19.46
N LEU A 181 14.23 0.45 18.68
CA LEU A 181 14.02 -0.91 19.15
C LEU A 181 15.31 -1.59 19.67
N GLY A 182 16.48 -0.99 19.44
CA GLY A 182 17.77 -1.60 19.77
C GLY A 182 18.10 -2.85 18.91
N THR A 183 17.50 -2.97 17.73
CA THR A 183 17.70 -4.12 16.83
C THR A 183 19.04 -4.00 16.10
N ARG A 184 20.04 -4.76 16.54
CA ARG A 184 21.38 -4.79 15.93
C ARG A 184 21.68 -6.08 15.18
N LEU A 185 22.43 -5.95 14.09
CA LEU A 185 23.07 -7.04 13.37
C LEU A 185 24.36 -7.43 14.09
N LYS A 186 24.59 -8.72 14.27
CA LYS A 186 25.87 -9.27 14.70
C LYS A 186 26.78 -9.35 13.49
N SER A 187 28.03 -8.89 13.64
CA SER A 187 29.07 -9.19 12.67
C SER A 187 29.37 -10.68 12.70
N ASP A 188 29.46 -11.31 11.53
CA ASP A 188 29.88 -12.71 11.43
C ASP A 188 31.36 -12.90 11.83
N ALA A 189 32.16 -11.82 11.79
CA ALA A 189 33.57 -11.81 12.18
C ALA A 189 33.84 -11.64 13.69
N GLY A 190 32.82 -11.37 14.52
CA GLY A 190 32.98 -11.12 15.95
C GLY A 190 33.63 -9.77 16.29
N GLY A 191 33.24 -9.15 17.42
CA GLY A 191 33.88 -7.93 17.93
C GLY A 191 33.58 -6.65 17.15
N GLY A 192 32.48 -5.97 17.47
CA GLY A 192 32.15 -4.64 16.94
C GLY A 192 30.76 -4.19 17.37
N ALA A 193 30.52 -2.87 17.41
CA ALA A 193 29.17 -2.34 17.61
C ALA A 193 28.32 -2.72 16.38
N GLY A 194 27.38 -3.64 16.56
CA GLY A 194 26.55 -4.16 15.48
C GLY A 194 25.81 -3.06 14.69
N LYS A 195 25.75 -3.22 13.35
CA LYS A 195 25.03 -2.31 12.45
C LYS A 195 23.52 -2.39 12.69
N PHE A 196 22.78 -1.35 12.35
CA PHE A 196 21.32 -1.38 12.36
C PHE A 196 20.82 -1.80 10.97
N PRO A 197 19.97 -2.83 10.86
CA PRO A 197 19.32 -3.12 9.59
C PRO A 197 18.33 -2.00 9.26
N HIS A 198 18.08 -1.79 7.97
CA HIS A 198 17.00 -0.92 7.52
C HIS A 198 15.67 -1.67 7.56
N THR A 199 14.57 -0.96 7.82
CA THR A 199 13.22 -1.51 7.73
C THR A 199 12.44 -0.96 6.55
N VAL A 200 11.63 -1.82 5.97
CA VAL A 200 10.68 -1.50 4.91
C VAL A 200 9.34 -2.11 5.29
N ASN A 201 8.27 -1.34 5.18
CA ASN A 201 6.92 -1.84 5.41
C ASN A 201 5.99 -1.41 4.28
N GLY A 202 4.94 -2.18 4.04
CA GLY A 202 3.91 -1.82 3.09
C GLY A 202 2.61 -2.56 3.34
N THR A 203 1.48 -1.92 3.05
CA THR A 203 0.17 -2.54 3.17
C THR A 203 -0.03 -3.50 2.00
N ALA A 204 -0.11 -4.81 2.18
CA ALA A 204 -0.52 -5.67 1.06
C ALA A 204 -1.99 -5.42 0.70
N MET A 205 -2.83 -5.27 1.72
CA MET A 205 -4.26 -5.07 1.56
C MET A 205 -4.88 -4.48 2.83
N ALA A 206 -5.53 -3.32 2.68
CA ALA A 206 -6.52 -2.82 3.64
C ALA A 206 -7.89 -3.39 3.24
N VAL A 207 -8.32 -4.46 3.90
CA VAL A 207 -9.44 -5.31 3.45
C VAL A 207 -10.72 -4.52 3.15
N PRO A 208 -11.20 -3.59 4.01
CA PRO A 208 -12.44 -2.86 3.72
C PRO A 208 -12.36 -1.92 2.52
N ARG A 209 -11.19 -1.29 2.27
CA ARG A 209 -10.99 -0.43 1.10
C ARG A 209 -10.99 -1.23 -0.19
N ILE A 210 -10.36 -2.41 -0.17
CA ILE A 210 -10.38 -3.32 -1.32
C ILE A 210 -11.79 -3.89 -1.56
N ILE A 211 -12.53 -4.24 -0.51
CA ILE A 211 -13.94 -4.66 -0.66
C ILE A 211 -14.75 -3.53 -1.32
N ALA A 212 -14.61 -2.28 -0.87
CA ALA A 212 -15.32 -1.16 -1.49
C ALA A 212 -14.99 -1.05 -2.98
N ALA A 213 -13.72 -1.14 -3.35
CA ALA A 213 -13.29 -1.09 -4.74
C ALA A 213 -13.85 -2.26 -5.58
N LEU A 214 -13.85 -3.49 -5.03
CA LEU A 214 -14.41 -4.66 -5.69
C LEU A 214 -15.92 -4.55 -5.90
N LEU A 215 -16.65 -3.98 -4.93
CA LEU A 215 -18.09 -3.75 -5.06
C LEU A 215 -18.39 -2.74 -6.18
N GLU A 216 -17.61 -1.67 -6.28
CA GLU A 216 -17.81 -0.66 -7.33
C GLU A 216 -17.44 -1.18 -8.73
N HIS A 217 -16.25 -1.76 -8.89
CA HIS A 217 -15.80 -2.27 -10.19
C HIS A 217 -16.53 -3.53 -10.64
N GLY A 218 -17.00 -4.35 -9.70
CA GLY A 218 -17.73 -5.58 -9.99
C GLY A 218 -19.23 -5.37 -10.25
N TRP A 219 -19.80 -4.19 -9.98
CA TRP A 219 -21.25 -3.99 -10.06
C TRP A 219 -21.79 -4.09 -11.49
N ASP A 220 -22.67 -5.07 -11.74
CA ASP A 220 -23.47 -5.19 -12.96
C ASP A 220 -24.90 -4.69 -12.68
N ALA A 221 -25.19 -3.46 -13.09
CA ALA A 221 -26.48 -2.82 -12.88
C ALA A 221 -27.66 -3.53 -13.57
N LYS A 222 -27.42 -4.26 -14.68
CA LYS A 222 -28.50 -4.96 -15.40
C LYS A 222 -28.92 -6.21 -14.66
N LYS A 223 -27.96 -6.91 -14.04
CA LYS A 223 -28.20 -8.15 -13.30
C LYS A 223 -28.42 -7.92 -11.81
N GLY A 224 -28.05 -6.76 -11.28
CA GLY A 224 -28.11 -6.48 -9.85
C GLY A 224 -27.17 -7.37 -9.03
N VAL A 225 -25.99 -7.68 -9.59
CA VAL A 225 -24.98 -8.54 -8.97
C VAL A 225 -23.62 -7.86 -8.95
N VAL A 226 -22.74 -8.31 -8.07
CA VAL A 226 -21.31 -7.99 -8.10
C VAL A 226 -20.58 -9.16 -8.73
N VAL A 227 -19.96 -8.94 -9.90
CA VAL A 227 -19.07 -9.88 -10.57
C VAL A 227 -17.74 -9.95 -9.85
N LEU A 228 -17.30 -11.16 -9.52
CA LEU A 228 -16.07 -11.39 -8.78
C LEU A 228 -14.88 -11.62 -9.72
N PRO A 229 -13.70 -11.04 -9.41
CA PRO A 229 -12.45 -11.37 -10.06
C PRO A 229 -12.17 -12.87 -10.01
N GLU A 230 -11.58 -13.40 -11.07
CA GLU A 230 -11.34 -14.84 -11.23
C GLU A 230 -10.49 -15.40 -10.07
N VAL A 231 -9.47 -14.66 -9.65
CA VAL A 231 -8.54 -15.05 -8.57
C VAL A 231 -9.22 -15.26 -7.21
N LEU A 232 -10.41 -14.67 -6.99
CA LEU A 232 -11.16 -14.84 -5.74
C LEU A 232 -12.10 -16.05 -5.75
N ARG A 233 -12.49 -16.55 -6.94
CA ARG A 233 -13.56 -17.55 -7.06
C ARG A 233 -13.24 -18.84 -6.32
N THR A 234 -12.01 -19.31 -6.38
CA THR A 234 -11.55 -20.52 -5.66
C THR A 234 -11.74 -20.38 -4.14
N TRP A 235 -11.53 -19.17 -3.59
CA TRP A 235 -11.72 -18.87 -2.17
C TRP A 235 -13.19 -18.65 -1.78
N MET A 236 -14.06 -18.49 -2.78
CA MET A 236 -15.50 -18.25 -2.62
C MET A 236 -16.35 -19.46 -3.03
N GLY A 237 -15.77 -20.66 -3.01
CA GLY A 237 -16.49 -21.90 -3.37
C GLY A 237 -16.89 -21.98 -4.84
N GLY A 238 -16.10 -21.37 -5.72
CA GLY A 238 -16.35 -21.32 -7.17
C GLY A 238 -17.36 -20.27 -7.61
N ARG A 239 -17.92 -19.48 -6.69
CA ARG A 239 -18.90 -18.43 -7.03
C ARG A 239 -18.25 -17.34 -7.86
N GLY A 240 -18.85 -17.01 -9.01
CA GLY A 240 -18.42 -15.92 -9.89
C GLY A 240 -19.12 -14.58 -9.64
N VAL A 241 -20.20 -14.57 -8.86
CA VAL A 241 -21.01 -13.38 -8.55
C VAL A 241 -21.53 -13.40 -7.11
N ILE A 242 -21.84 -12.22 -6.56
CA ILE A 242 -22.57 -12.03 -5.30
C ILE A 242 -23.86 -11.24 -5.59
N GLY A 243 -24.99 -11.66 -5.01
CA GLY A 243 -26.29 -11.00 -5.17
C GLY A 243 -27.15 -11.62 -6.27
N GLY A 244 -28.11 -10.85 -6.77
CA GLY A 244 -29.14 -11.32 -7.71
C GLY A 244 -30.43 -11.71 -7.00
N LYS A 245 -31.55 -11.67 -7.71
CA LYS A 245 -32.81 -12.25 -7.21
C LYS A 245 -32.69 -13.76 -7.31
N GLU A 246 -32.99 -14.48 -6.22
CA GLU A 246 -33.33 -15.89 -6.33
C GLU A 246 -34.54 -15.98 -7.27
N GLU A 247 -34.40 -16.69 -8.38
CA GLU A 247 -35.56 -17.12 -9.16
C GLU A 247 -36.31 -18.13 -8.30
N GLY A 248 -37.31 -17.63 -7.56
CA GLY A 248 -38.30 -18.43 -6.85
C GLY A 248 -39.42 -18.89 -7.77
#